data_AF-A0A842PK19-F1
#
_entry.id   AF-A0A842PK19-F1
#
_cell.length_a   1.000
_cell.length_b   1.000
_cell.length_c   1.000
_cell.angle_alpha   90.00
_cell.angle_beta   90.00
_cell.angle_gamma   90.00
#
_symmetry.space_group_name_H-M   'P 1'
#
loop_
_entity.id
_entity.type
_entity.pdbx_description
1 polymer ?
#
loop_
_entity_poly.entity_id
_entity_poly.type
_entity_poly.pdbx_seq_one_letter_code
_entity_poly.pdbx_strand_id
1 'polypeptide(L)'
;MRPVNVDVPEGTILNPNPPAAVSSGNVETSQRIVDVLLLALHEAMPHKIPAQSQGTMNNVVIGGDANGKRFTYYETIAGGQGALPYKDGENGIHTHMTNTANTPVEALELSYPLQVERYELIPDSGGKGKFRGGLGIRRAIKLLAEDAALSIQSERRKYQPKGLLGGENGRAGKNYLIRNNRRLDLPSKVTMRIDKGDIVVIETPGGGGYGRAGIRKIKGGE
;
A
#
# COMPACT_ATOMS: atom_id res chain seq x y z
N MET A 1 13.83 25.93 3.45
CA MET A 1 13.88 25.06 4.65
C MET A 1 14.42 25.74 5.92
N ARG A 2 14.55 27.08 6.00
CA ARG A 2 15.19 27.75 7.15
C ARG A 2 14.59 27.51 8.57
N PRO A 3 13.30 27.16 8.79
CA PRO A 3 12.78 26.92 10.14
C PRO A 3 12.86 25.45 10.61
N VAL A 4 13.44 24.54 9.83
CA VAL A 4 13.48 23.10 10.17
C VAL A 4 14.93 22.65 10.30
N ASN A 5 15.32 22.19 11.48
CA ASN A 5 16.57 21.46 11.70
C ASN A 5 16.30 19.96 11.63
N VAL A 6 17.13 19.21 10.89
CA VAL A 6 16.99 17.76 10.72
C VAL A 6 18.24 17.11 11.28
N ASP A 7 18.10 16.49 12.45
CA ASP A 7 19.16 15.72 13.11
C ASP A 7 18.92 14.22 12.89
N VAL A 8 19.82 13.57 12.15
CA VAL A 8 19.74 12.15 11.81
C VAL A 8 21.12 11.52 12.02
N PRO A 9 21.36 10.92 13.20
CA PRO A 9 22.65 10.34 13.54
C PRO A 9 23.11 9.29 12.52
N GLU A 10 24.40 9.29 12.23
CA GLU A 10 25.05 8.32 11.33
C GLU A 10 24.87 6.88 11.84
N GLY A 11 24.74 5.91 10.92
CA GLY A 11 24.52 4.50 11.22
C GLY A 11 23.08 4.13 11.59
N THR A 12 22.15 5.10 11.61
CA THR A 12 20.72 4.83 11.87
C THR A 12 20.01 4.35 10.60
N ILE A 13 18.79 3.81 10.75
CA ILE A 13 17.93 3.42 9.60
C ILE A 13 17.64 4.58 8.63
N LEU A 14 17.74 5.82 9.11
CA LEU A 14 17.49 7.04 8.34
C LEU A 14 18.78 7.66 7.76
N ASN A 15 19.95 7.27 8.29
CA ASN A 15 21.27 7.69 7.78
C ASN A 15 22.25 6.50 7.85
N PRO A 16 22.02 5.47 7.01
CA PRO A 16 22.81 4.23 7.08
C PRO A 16 24.15 4.37 6.36
N ASN A 17 25.17 3.67 6.87
CA ASN A 17 26.50 3.67 6.27
C ASN A 17 26.61 2.62 5.16
N PRO A 18 27.34 2.89 4.06
CA PRO A 18 27.71 1.86 3.10
C PRO A 18 28.37 0.65 3.80
N PRO A 19 28.06 -0.61 3.44
CA PRO A 19 27.23 -1.06 2.32
C PRO A 19 25.78 -1.44 2.71
N ALA A 20 25.18 -0.80 3.72
CA ALA A 20 23.83 -1.13 4.18
C ALA A 20 22.77 -1.07 3.05
N ALA A 21 21.82 -2.01 3.08
CA ALA A 21 20.77 -2.09 2.07
C ALA A 21 19.71 -0.99 2.26
N VAL A 22 19.44 -0.23 1.19
CA VAL A 22 18.54 0.94 1.22
C VAL A 22 17.37 0.87 0.23
N SER A 23 17.18 -0.25 -0.47
CA SER A 23 16.18 -0.38 -1.55
C SER A 23 14.76 -0.05 -1.10
N SER A 24 14.37 -0.43 0.12
CA SER A 24 13.05 -0.13 0.68
C SER A 24 12.95 1.24 1.37
N GLY A 25 14.01 2.05 1.36
CA GLY A 25 14.07 3.32 2.09
C GLY A 25 13.01 4.31 1.61
N ASN A 26 12.92 4.53 0.30
CA ASN A 26 11.88 5.39 -0.28
C ASN A 26 10.51 4.72 -0.14
N VAL A 27 10.37 3.44 -0.47
CA VAL A 27 9.04 2.82 -0.59
C VAL A 27 8.35 2.55 0.75
N GLU A 28 9.08 2.11 1.77
CA GLU A 28 8.48 1.66 3.04
C GLU A 28 8.94 2.49 4.24
N THR A 29 10.24 2.77 4.38
CA THR A 29 10.75 3.54 5.51
C THR A 29 10.19 4.96 5.51
N SER A 30 10.21 5.65 4.37
CA SER A 30 9.71 7.03 4.28
C SER A 30 8.21 7.14 4.60
N GLN A 31 7.39 6.15 4.19
CA GLN A 31 5.98 6.08 4.55
C GLN A 31 5.79 5.98 6.08
N ARG A 32 6.65 5.22 6.77
CA ARG A 32 6.64 5.14 8.25
C ARG A 32 7.04 6.45 8.89
N ILE A 33 8.04 7.15 8.35
CA ILE A 33 8.45 8.47 8.87
C ILE A 33 7.30 9.45 8.79
N VAL A 34 6.55 9.48 7.67
CA VAL A 34 5.38 10.37 7.53
C VAL A 34 4.34 10.09 8.60
N ASP A 35 4.03 8.82 8.89
CA ASP A 35 3.09 8.49 9.97
C ASP A 35 3.56 9.01 11.34
N VAL A 36 4.84 8.87 11.65
CA VAL A 36 5.42 9.34 12.91
C VAL A 36 5.38 10.86 13.01
N LEU A 37 5.74 11.56 11.93
CA LEU A 37 5.69 13.02 11.86
C LEU A 37 4.26 13.55 12.02
N LEU A 38 3.29 12.94 11.34
CA LEU A 38 1.89 13.32 11.47
C LEU A 38 1.38 13.09 12.90
N LEU A 39 1.73 11.97 13.52
CA LEU A 39 1.37 11.69 14.91
C LEU A 39 2.01 12.71 15.87
N ALA A 40 3.28 13.07 15.69
CA ALA A 40 3.94 14.08 16.51
C ALA A 40 3.28 15.47 16.35
N LEU A 41 2.93 15.85 15.13
CA LEU A 41 2.23 17.11 14.86
C LEU A 41 0.78 17.14 15.39
N HIS A 42 0.20 15.98 15.72
CA HIS A 42 -1.15 15.92 16.27
C HIS A 42 -1.24 16.61 17.63
N GLU A 43 -0.19 16.55 18.46
CA GLU A 43 -0.16 17.24 19.75
C GLU A 43 -0.27 18.76 19.59
N ALA A 44 0.42 19.32 18.59
CA ALA A 44 0.41 20.76 18.32
C ALA A 44 -0.81 21.22 17.49
N MET A 45 -1.37 20.35 16.66
CA MET A 45 -2.45 20.68 15.72
C MET A 45 -3.52 19.57 15.62
N PRO A 46 -4.23 19.26 16.71
CA PRO A 46 -5.06 18.05 16.82
C PRO A 46 -6.17 17.94 15.77
N HIS A 47 -6.69 19.08 15.30
CA HIS A 47 -7.78 19.14 14.32
C HIS A 47 -7.33 19.32 12.86
N LYS A 48 -6.02 19.26 12.59
CA LYS A 48 -5.46 19.39 11.22
C LYS A 48 -4.84 18.09 10.71
N ILE A 49 -4.51 17.16 11.60
CA ILE A 49 -3.84 15.91 11.24
C ILE A 49 -4.86 14.86 10.80
N PRO A 50 -4.64 14.19 9.65
CA PRO A 50 -5.50 13.10 9.20
C PRO A 50 -5.27 11.81 10.00
N ALA A 51 -6.19 10.86 9.90
CA ALA A 51 -5.91 9.48 10.32
C ALA A 51 -4.80 8.86 9.44
N GLN A 52 -4.25 7.71 9.86
CA GLN A 52 -3.19 7.08 9.08
C GLN A 52 -3.72 6.55 7.75
N SER A 53 -3.00 6.81 6.66
CA SER A 53 -3.27 6.21 5.35
C SER A 53 -2.72 4.79 5.26
N GLN A 54 -2.87 4.16 4.10
CA GLN A 54 -2.32 2.83 3.81
C GLN A 54 -0.84 2.68 4.20
N GLY A 55 -0.04 3.76 4.13
CA GLY A 55 1.33 3.82 4.63
C GLY A 55 2.25 2.74 4.03
N THR A 56 2.06 2.34 2.79
CA THR A 56 2.95 1.40 2.11
C THR A 56 2.79 1.65 0.63
N MET A 57 3.84 1.45 -0.15
CA MET A 57 3.72 1.55 -1.60
C MET A 57 3.29 0.24 -2.23
N ASN A 58 3.21 -0.85 -1.45
CA ASN A 58 2.85 -2.20 -1.92
C ASN A 58 3.68 -2.59 -3.14
N ASN A 59 5.00 -2.56 -2.99
CA ASN A 59 5.92 -2.75 -4.09
C ASN A 59 5.96 -4.22 -4.52
N VAL A 60 5.71 -4.47 -5.81
CA VAL A 60 5.72 -5.78 -6.44
C VAL A 60 6.65 -5.76 -7.63
N VAL A 61 7.61 -6.68 -7.65
CA VAL A 61 8.49 -6.94 -8.79
C VAL A 61 8.26 -8.36 -9.27
N ILE A 62 8.06 -8.54 -10.57
CA ILE A 62 8.06 -9.87 -11.21
C ILE A 62 9.06 -9.82 -12.35
N GLY A 63 10.11 -10.64 -12.28
CA GLY A 63 11.15 -10.69 -13.30
C GLY A 63 11.43 -12.10 -13.77
N GLY A 64 11.63 -12.28 -15.08
CA GLY A 64 11.85 -13.58 -15.68
C GLY A 64 12.23 -13.50 -17.15
N ASP A 65 12.06 -14.63 -17.83
CA ASP A 65 12.20 -14.74 -19.28
C ASP A 65 10.91 -15.32 -19.87
N ALA A 66 10.48 -14.79 -21.01
CA ALA A 66 9.42 -15.39 -21.80
C ALA A 66 9.88 -15.50 -23.26
N ASN A 67 9.98 -16.73 -23.76
CA ASN A 67 10.37 -17.04 -25.13
C ASN A 67 11.73 -16.42 -25.54
N GLY A 68 12.71 -16.43 -24.64
CA GLY A 68 14.05 -15.87 -24.86
C GLY A 68 14.14 -14.35 -24.67
N LYS A 69 13.06 -13.70 -24.23
CA LYS A 69 13.02 -12.28 -23.91
C LYS A 69 12.88 -12.07 -22.41
N ARG A 70 13.90 -11.45 -21.81
CA ARG A 70 13.88 -11.02 -20.40
C ARG A 70 12.86 -9.91 -20.18
N PHE A 71 12.18 -9.95 -19.04
CA PHE A 71 11.27 -8.91 -18.59
C PHE A 71 11.43 -8.62 -17.10
N THR A 72 11.13 -7.38 -16.72
CA THR A 72 11.00 -6.94 -15.33
C THR A 72 9.76 -6.06 -15.25
N TYR A 73 8.77 -6.53 -14.51
CA TYR A 73 7.59 -5.77 -14.13
C TYR A 73 7.81 -5.18 -12.73
N TYR A 74 7.52 -3.90 -12.56
CA TYR A 74 7.61 -3.18 -11.29
C TYR A 74 6.35 -2.34 -11.10
N GLU A 75 5.65 -2.54 -10.00
CA GLU A 75 4.44 -1.79 -9.67
C GLU A 75 4.45 -1.39 -8.20
N THR A 76 4.01 -0.16 -7.94
CA THR A 76 3.57 0.26 -6.62
C THR A 76 2.05 0.37 -6.67
N ILE A 77 1.37 -0.30 -5.75
CA ILE A 77 -0.10 -0.41 -5.77
C ILE A 77 -0.68 0.55 -4.73
N ALA A 78 -1.62 1.38 -5.18
CA ALA A 78 -2.34 2.32 -4.34
C ALA A 78 -3.26 1.65 -3.29
N GLY A 79 -3.87 2.44 -2.42
CA GLY A 79 -4.68 1.95 -1.30
C GLY A 79 -5.47 3.06 -0.62
N GLY A 80 -5.94 2.82 0.60
CA GLY A 80 -6.84 3.76 1.27
C GLY A 80 -6.13 4.96 1.85
N GLN A 81 -6.64 6.16 1.59
CA GLN A 81 -6.22 7.37 2.31
C GLN A 81 -6.84 7.41 3.70
N GLY A 82 -6.09 7.86 4.71
CA GLY A 82 -6.65 8.14 6.03
C GLY A 82 -7.71 9.24 5.94
N ALA A 83 -8.77 9.09 6.72
CA ALA A 83 -9.82 10.11 6.80
C ALA A 83 -9.23 11.47 7.20
N LEU A 84 -9.68 12.52 6.53
CA LEU A 84 -9.31 13.89 6.89
C LEU A 84 -10.20 14.39 8.03
N PRO A 85 -9.79 15.44 8.77
CA PRO A 85 -10.62 16.04 9.83
C PRO A 85 -11.98 16.57 9.35
N TYR A 86 -12.16 16.73 8.04
CA TYR A 86 -13.30 17.38 7.41
C TYR A 86 -13.94 16.59 6.25
N LYS A 87 -13.37 15.46 5.82
CA LYS A 87 -13.96 14.59 4.78
C LYS A 87 -13.45 13.16 4.87
N ASP A 88 -14.20 12.24 4.24
CA ASP A 88 -13.77 10.87 4.01
C ASP A 88 -12.43 10.84 3.25
N GLY A 89 -11.63 9.80 3.51
CA GLY A 89 -10.42 9.52 2.75
C GLY A 89 -10.73 8.99 1.35
N GLU A 90 -9.91 9.37 0.38
CA GLU A 90 -10.01 8.89 -1.00
C GLU A 90 -9.67 7.39 -1.11
N ASN A 91 -10.39 6.70 -1.99
CA ASN A 91 -10.25 5.26 -2.21
C ASN A 91 -9.14 4.96 -3.23
N GLY A 92 -8.30 3.96 -2.96
CA GLY A 92 -7.39 3.42 -3.96
C GLY A 92 -6.42 4.43 -4.58
N ILE A 93 -5.94 5.40 -3.79
CA ILE A 93 -4.99 6.41 -4.25
C ILE A 93 -3.60 6.20 -3.65
N HIS A 94 -2.58 6.71 -4.33
CA HIS A 94 -1.26 6.87 -3.72
C HIS A 94 -1.30 7.97 -2.67
N THR A 95 -0.59 7.77 -1.57
CA THR A 95 -0.57 8.70 -0.44
C THR A 95 0.85 9.00 -0.01
N HIS A 96 1.08 10.24 0.43
CA HIS A 96 2.34 10.70 1.01
C HIS A 96 3.50 10.63 0.02
N MET A 97 4.36 9.62 0.15
CA MET A 97 5.66 9.54 -0.54
C MET A 97 5.56 8.95 -1.96
N THR A 98 4.37 8.87 -2.55
CA THR A 98 4.13 8.23 -3.84
C THR A 98 3.14 9.03 -4.67
N ASN A 99 3.40 9.14 -5.98
CA ASN A 99 2.53 9.79 -6.95
C ASN A 99 2.66 9.13 -8.34
N THR A 100 2.55 7.81 -8.39
CA THR A 100 2.58 7.04 -9.65
C THR A 100 1.17 6.90 -10.21
N ALA A 101 1.02 7.02 -11.53
CA ALA A 101 -0.23 6.61 -12.18
C ALA A 101 -0.40 5.09 -12.10
N ASN A 102 -1.65 4.62 -12.08
CA ASN A 102 -1.92 3.19 -12.20
C ASN A 102 -1.52 2.70 -13.61
N THR A 103 -0.98 1.48 -13.69
CA THR A 103 -0.70 0.84 -14.98
C THR A 103 -2.02 0.35 -15.59
N PRO A 104 -2.41 0.81 -16.79
CA PRO A 104 -3.60 0.29 -17.47
C PRO A 104 -3.47 -1.22 -17.68
N VAL A 105 -4.60 -1.93 -17.55
CA VAL A 105 -4.62 -3.40 -17.66
C VAL A 105 -4.15 -3.83 -19.04
N GLU A 106 -4.66 -3.21 -20.10
CA GLU A 106 -4.32 -3.54 -21.48
C GLU A 106 -2.84 -3.28 -21.77
N ALA A 107 -2.29 -2.18 -21.24
CA ALA A 107 -0.88 -1.86 -21.41
C ALA A 107 0.05 -2.87 -20.72
N LEU A 108 -0.35 -3.36 -19.53
CA LEU A 108 0.38 -4.40 -18.80
C LEU A 108 0.36 -5.71 -19.57
N GLU A 109 -0.82 -6.20 -19.97
CA GLU A 109 -0.98 -7.50 -20.63
C GLU A 109 -0.35 -7.53 -22.02
N LEU A 110 -0.30 -6.38 -22.71
CA LEU A 110 0.41 -6.25 -23.99
C LEU A 110 1.93 -6.32 -23.83
N SER A 111 2.45 -5.77 -22.73
CA SER A 111 3.90 -5.57 -22.54
C SER A 111 4.59 -6.73 -21.84
N TYR A 112 3.86 -7.51 -21.04
CA TYR A 112 4.41 -8.52 -20.16
C TYR A 112 3.67 -9.86 -20.30
N PRO A 113 4.34 -10.99 -20.02
CA PRO A 113 3.70 -12.30 -19.94
C PRO A 113 2.92 -12.45 -18.63
N LEU A 114 2.01 -11.52 -18.38
CA LEU A 114 1.22 -11.37 -17.17
C LEU A 114 -0.24 -11.08 -17.56
N GLN A 115 -1.19 -11.56 -16.75
CA GLN A 115 -2.61 -11.31 -16.93
C GLN A 115 -3.22 -10.77 -15.64
N VAL A 116 -4.07 -9.76 -15.73
CA VAL A 116 -4.79 -9.19 -14.58
C VAL A 116 -6.08 -9.97 -14.37
N GLU A 117 -6.15 -10.71 -13.28
CA GLU A 117 -7.35 -11.47 -12.91
C GLU A 117 -8.36 -10.60 -12.14
N ARG A 118 -7.86 -9.68 -11.31
CA ARG A 118 -8.70 -8.74 -10.54
C ARG A 118 -7.98 -7.41 -10.34
N TYR A 119 -8.74 -6.34 -10.48
CA TYR A 119 -8.36 -5.01 -10.06
C TYR A 119 -9.61 -4.27 -9.56
N GLU A 120 -9.78 -4.21 -8.24
CA GLU A 120 -11.02 -3.71 -7.63
C GLU A 120 -10.75 -3.04 -6.28
N LEU A 121 -11.64 -2.13 -5.87
CA LEU A 121 -11.67 -1.64 -4.50
C LEU A 121 -12.13 -2.75 -3.57
N ILE A 122 -11.60 -2.78 -2.35
CA ILE A 122 -12.00 -3.78 -1.35
C ILE A 122 -13.06 -3.19 -0.43
N PRO A 123 -14.32 -3.67 -0.49
CA PRO A 123 -15.38 -3.18 0.38
C PRO A 123 -14.99 -3.27 1.86
N ASP A 124 -15.45 -2.30 2.64
CA ASP A 124 -15.27 -2.23 4.10
C ASP A 124 -13.83 -2.29 4.60
N SER A 125 -12.85 -2.00 3.74
CA SER A 125 -11.43 -1.98 4.11
C SER A 125 -11.01 -0.67 4.81
N GLY A 126 -11.74 0.43 4.60
CA GLY A 126 -11.51 1.70 5.29
C GLY A 126 -12.08 1.71 6.70
N GLY A 127 -11.33 2.28 7.65
CA GLY A 127 -11.75 2.40 9.04
C GLY A 127 -12.97 3.31 9.19
N LYS A 128 -13.92 2.89 10.03
CA LYS A 128 -15.15 3.66 10.30
C LYS A 128 -14.85 4.88 11.18
N GLY A 129 -15.69 5.89 11.08
CA GLY A 129 -15.58 7.09 11.90
C GLY A 129 -16.65 8.11 11.52
N LYS A 130 -16.57 9.32 12.08
CA LYS A 130 -17.33 10.47 11.55
C LYS A 130 -17.01 10.65 10.06
N PHE A 131 -15.73 10.56 9.73
CA PHE A 131 -15.23 10.39 8.36
C PHE A 131 -14.52 9.04 8.24
N ARG A 132 -14.74 8.33 7.13
CA ARG A 132 -14.21 6.97 6.93
C ARG A 132 -12.87 7.07 6.25
N GLY A 133 -12.01 6.08 6.51
CA GLY A 133 -10.86 5.87 5.66
C GLY A 133 -11.27 5.47 4.25
N GLY A 134 -10.38 5.75 3.31
CA GLY A 134 -10.45 5.25 1.95
C GLY A 134 -10.32 3.73 1.89
N LEU A 135 -10.90 3.14 0.86
CA LEU A 135 -10.81 1.71 0.60
C LEU A 135 -9.44 1.34 -0.01
N GLY A 136 -8.93 0.18 0.35
CA GLY A 136 -7.78 -0.46 -0.30
C GLY A 136 -8.16 -1.08 -1.66
N ILE A 137 -7.16 -1.63 -2.34
CA ILE A 137 -7.25 -2.25 -3.66
C ILE A 137 -6.88 -3.73 -3.58
N ARG A 138 -7.62 -4.59 -4.27
CA ARG A 138 -7.18 -5.95 -4.61
C ARG A 138 -6.62 -5.94 -6.02
N ARG A 139 -5.36 -6.33 -6.15
CA ARG A 139 -4.63 -6.51 -7.40
C ARG A 139 -4.22 -7.97 -7.51
N ALA A 140 -4.71 -8.69 -8.52
CA ALA A 140 -4.38 -10.09 -8.76
C ALA A 140 -3.75 -10.24 -10.15
N ILE A 141 -2.52 -10.75 -10.21
CA ILE A 141 -1.72 -10.87 -11.43
C ILE A 141 -1.32 -12.33 -11.59
N LYS A 142 -1.71 -12.93 -12.71
CA LYS A 142 -1.37 -14.28 -13.11
C LYS A 142 -0.12 -14.29 -13.98
N LEU A 143 0.80 -15.21 -13.71
CA LEU A 143 1.98 -15.41 -14.54
C LEU A 143 1.65 -16.27 -15.77
N LEU A 144 2.05 -15.81 -16.96
CA LEU A 144 1.91 -16.57 -18.22
C LEU A 144 3.23 -17.15 -18.72
N ALA A 145 4.38 -16.64 -18.26
CA ALA A 145 5.69 -17.24 -18.50
C ALA A 145 5.84 -18.57 -17.75
N GLU A 146 6.76 -19.43 -18.19
CA GLU A 146 7.01 -20.74 -17.55
C GLU A 146 7.42 -20.59 -16.09
N ASP A 147 8.30 -19.64 -15.79
CA ASP A 147 8.67 -19.27 -14.43
C ASP A 147 9.05 -17.78 -14.29
N ALA A 148 9.04 -17.28 -13.06
CA ALA A 148 9.55 -15.95 -12.73
C ALA A 148 10.01 -15.87 -11.27
N ALA A 149 10.82 -14.87 -10.95
CA ALA A 149 11.07 -14.44 -9.59
C ALA A 149 10.07 -13.35 -9.20
N LEU A 150 9.37 -13.57 -8.09
CA LEU A 150 8.51 -12.59 -7.43
C LEU A 150 9.29 -11.96 -6.27
N SER A 151 9.29 -10.64 -6.16
CA SER A 151 9.70 -9.93 -4.96
C SER A 151 8.58 -8.98 -4.51
N ILE A 152 8.18 -9.09 -3.25
CA ILE A 152 7.22 -8.18 -2.61
C ILE A 152 7.95 -7.42 -1.51
N GLN A 153 7.79 -6.10 -1.49
CA GLN A 153 8.21 -5.25 -0.39
C GLN A 153 7.03 -4.41 0.03
N SER A 154 6.49 -4.72 1.21
CA SER A 154 5.28 -4.07 1.68
C SER A 154 5.25 -3.99 3.21
N GLU A 155 4.38 -3.13 3.72
CA GLU A 155 4.17 -2.91 5.16
C GLU A 155 2.68 -2.97 5.52
N ARG A 156 2.34 -2.78 6.79
CA ARG A 156 0.94 -2.76 7.27
C ARG A 156 0.17 -4.08 7.07
N ARG A 157 0.90 -5.20 7.03
CA ARG A 157 0.35 -6.57 7.11
C ARG A 157 0.20 -7.04 8.56
N LYS A 158 1.15 -6.65 9.43
CA LYS A 158 1.13 -6.93 10.88
C LYS A 158 0.45 -5.82 11.68
N TYR A 159 0.75 -4.56 11.38
CA TYR A 159 0.21 -3.39 12.07
C TYR A 159 -0.65 -2.57 11.12
N GLN A 160 -1.96 -2.59 11.30
CA GLN A 160 -2.89 -1.88 10.43
C GLN A 160 -2.82 -0.34 10.58
N PRO A 161 -3.28 0.43 9.58
CA PRO A 161 -3.43 1.89 9.68
C PRO A 161 -4.38 2.27 10.82
N LYS A 162 -3.94 3.15 11.72
CA LYS A 162 -4.72 3.57 12.88
C LYS A 162 -5.73 4.67 12.54
N GLY A 163 -6.92 4.55 13.13
CA GLY A 163 -7.87 5.66 13.20
C GLY A 163 -7.39 6.76 14.16
N LEU A 164 -8.06 7.91 14.12
CA LEU A 164 -7.71 9.07 14.92
C LEU A 164 -8.95 9.67 15.60
N LEU A 165 -8.78 10.24 16.79
CA LEU A 165 -9.84 10.84 17.61
C LEU A 165 -11.09 9.94 17.78
N GLY A 166 -10.88 8.64 17.99
CA GLY A 166 -11.95 7.65 18.18
C GLY A 166 -12.51 7.04 16.89
N GLY A 167 -11.91 7.33 15.73
CA GLY A 167 -12.13 6.55 14.51
C GLY A 167 -11.53 5.15 14.62
N GLU A 168 -12.16 4.19 13.95
CA GLU A 168 -11.68 2.81 13.85
C GLU A 168 -10.49 2.70 12.89
N ASN A 169 -9.70 1.66 13.09
CA ASN A 169 -8.54 1.37 12.26
C ASN A 169 -8.96 0.90 10.87
N GLY A 170 -8.12 1.22 9.87
CA GLY A 170 -8.21 0.61 8.55
C GLY A 170 -7.88 -0.88 8.61
N ARG A 171 -8.29 -1.62 7.58
CA ARG A 171 -7.95 -3.03 7.42
C ARG A 171 -6.47 -3.18 7.05
N ALA A 172 -5.80 -4.16 7.64
CA ALA A 172 -4.44 -4.55 7.25
C ALA A 172 -4.41 -5.06 5.79
N GLY A 173 -3.27 -4.85 5.14
CA GLY A 173 -3.01 -5.46 3.83
C GLY A 173 -2.73 -6.96 3.94
N LYS A 174 -2.86 -7.68 2.83
CA LYS A 174 -2.58 -9.12 2.73
C LYS A 174 -1.85 -9.41 1.42
N ASN A 175 -0.93 -10.37 1.47
CA ASN A 175 -0.26 -10.90 0.29
C ASN A 175 -0.52 -12.41 0.28
N TYR A 176 -0.91 -12.96 -0.86
CA TYR A 176 -1.03 -14.41 -1.01
C TYR A 176 -0.86 -14.84 -2.45
N LEU A 177 -0.45 -16.08 -2.64
CA LEU A 177 -0.37 -16.75 -3.93
C LEU A 177 -1.57 -17.70 -4.07
N ILE A 178 -2.17 -17.77 -5.25
CA ILE A 178 -3.07 -18.87 -5.60
C ILE A 178 -2.29 -19.80 -6.55
N ARG A 179 -2.05 -21.02 -6.10
CA ARG A 179 -1.36 -22.07 -6.87
C ARG A 179 -2.24 -23.31 -6.89
N ASN A 180 -2.58 -23.81 -8.07
CA ASN A 180 -3.48 -24.97 -8.23
C ASN A 180 -4.78 -24.81 -7.43
N ASN A 181 -5.41 -23.63 -7.51
CA ASN A 181 -6.61 -23.23 -6.75
C ASN A 181 -6.47 -23.26 -5.21
N ARG A 182 -5.26 -23.35 -4.68
CA ARG A 182 -4.97 -23.27 -3.24
C ARG A 182 -4.32 -21.95 -2.90
N ARG A 183 -4.78 -21.33 -1.82
CA ARG A 183 -4.20 -20.10 -1.28
C ARG A 183 -2.99 -20.42 -0.40
N LEU A 184 -1.89 -19.71 -0.64
CA LEU A 184 -0.67 -19.71 0.18
C LEU A 184 -0.45 -18.29 0.68
N ASP A 185 -0.57 -18.06 1.98
CA ASP A 185 -0.31 -16.74 2.56
C ASP A 185 1.18 -16.39 2.51
N LEU A 186 1.47 -15.16 2.08
CA LEU A 186 2.83 -14.66 1.93
C LEU A 186 3.11 -13.58 2.99
N PRO A 187 4.35 -13.48 3.49
CA PRO A 187 4.71 -12.42 4.43
C PRO A 187 4.73 -11.05 3.73
N SER A 188 4.92 -9.99 4.53
CA SER A 188 4.99 -8.61 4.03
C SER A 188 6.16 -8.37 3.07
N LYS A 189 7.25 -9.13 3.22
CA LYS A 189 8.45 -9.07 2.40
C LYS A 189 8.86 -10.48 2.05
N VAL A 190 8.99 -10.78 0.77
CA VAL A 190 9.39 -12.11 0.29
C VAL A 190 10.03 -11.97 -1.08
N THR A 191 11.03 -12.80 -1.34
CA THR A 191 11.48 -13.11 -2.70
C THR A 191 11.36 -14.61 -2.90
N MET A 192 10.66 -15.04 -3.94
CA MET A 192 10.42 -16.46 -4.22
C MET A 192 10.25 -16.72 -5.71
N ARG A 193 10.29 -17.99 -6.11
CA ARG A 193 9.93 -18.42 -7.46
C ARG A 193 8.43 -18.65 -7.55
N ILE A 194 7.86 -18.26 -8.69
CA ILE A 194 6.49 -18.52 -9.08
C ILE A 194 6.49 -19.17 -10.47
N ASP A 195 5.49 -19.98 -10.73
CA ASP A 195 5.39 -20.81 -11.93
C ASP A 195 4.18 -20.37 -12.77
N LYS A 196 4.16 -20.78 -14.03
CA LYS A 196 3.05 -20.49 -14.95
C LYS A 196 1.69 -20.82 -14.32
N GLY A 197 0.76 -19.87 -14.43
CA GLY A 197 -0.59 -20.00 -13.92
C GLY A 197 -0.76 -19.63 -12.44
N ASP A 198 0.32 -19.43 -11.69
CA ASP A 198 0.24 -18.86 -10.35
C ASP A 198 -0.34 -17.44 -10.40
N ILE A 199 -1.20 -17.12 -9.42
CA ILE A 199 -1.81 -15.79 -9.28
C ILE A 199 -1.29 -15.13 -8.01
N VAL A 200 -0.51 -14.07 -8.17
CA VAL A 200 -0.04 -13.23 -7.07
C VAL A 200 -1.14 -12.24 -6.73
N VAL A 201 -1.62 -12.25 -5.49
CA VAL A 201 -2.66 -11.33 -5.03
C VAL A 201 -2.13 -10.43 -3.93
N ILE A 202 -2.25 -9.12 -4.17
CA ILE A 202 -1.97 -8.06 -3.21
C ILE A 202 -3.28 -7.38 -2.85
N GLU A 203 -3.68 -7.49 -1.59
CA GLU A 203 -4.72 -6.66 -1.01
C GLU A 203 -4.05 -5.53 -0.22
N THR A 204 -4.19 -4.31 -0.70
CA THR A 204 -3.60 -3.15 -0.03
C THR A 204 -4.41 -2.73 1.19
N PRO A 205 -3.79 -2.06 2.18
CA PRO A 205 -4.50 -1.58 3.35
C PRO A 205 -5.54 -0.51 3.00
N GLY A 206 -6.61 -0.42 3.80
CA GLY A 206 -7.47 0.76 3.81
C GLY A 206 -6.91 1.87 4.70
N GLY A 207 -7.51 3.06 4.68
CA GLY A 207 -7.14 4.15 5.58
C GLY A 207 -7.83 4.04 6.94
N GLY A 208 -7.27 4.67 7.98
CA GLY A 208 -7.94 4.83 9.28
C GLY A 208 -9.13 5.81 9.20
N GLY A 209 -10.13 5.62 10.06
CA GLY A 209 -11.24 6.55 10.22
C GLY A 209 -10.90 7.72 11.14
N TYR A 210 -11.69 8.79 11.05
CA TYR A 210 -11.54 10.00 11.88
C TYR A 210 -12.80 10.28 12.68
N GLY A 211 -12.65 10.49 13.98
CA GLY A 211 -13.77 10.77 14.89
C GLY A 211 -14.61 9.53 15.18
N ARG A 212 -15.28 9.50 16.34
CA ARG A 212 -16.20 8.41 16.69
C ARG A 212 -17.32 8.27 15.66
N ALA A 213 -17.61 7.04 15.25
CA ALA A 213 -18.70 6.75 14.33
C ALA A 213 -20.05 7.15 14.96
N GLY A 214 -20.89 7.82 14.18
CA GLY A 214 -22.27 8.16 14.52
C GLY A 214 -23.18 7.95 13.31
N ILE A 215 -24.47 8.22 13.45
CA ILE A 215 -25.44 8.10 12.35
C ILE A 215 -25.04 9.10 11.24
N ARG A 216 -24.59 8.59 10.09
CA ARG A 216 -24.36 9.42 8.91
C ARG A 216 -25.69 9.67 8.23
N LYS A 217 -26.06 10.94 8.06
CA LYS A 217 -27.10 11.31 7.10
C LYS A 217 -26.56 10.98 5.71
N ILE A 218 -27.17 10.01 5.04
CA ILE A 218 -26.96 9.77 3.61
C ILE A 218 -27.44 11.05 2.92
N LYS A 219 -26.53 11.82 2.32
CA LYS A 219 -26.95 12.88 1.40
C LYS A 219 -27.61 12.17 0.23
N GLY A 220 -28.92 12.34 0.08
CA GLY A 220 -29.66 11.86 -1.09
C GLY A 220 -28.97 12.40 -2.33
N GLY A 221 -28.70 11.51 -3.29
CA GLY A 221 -28.20 11.92 -4.59
C GLY A 221 -29.24 12.79 -5.29
N GLU A 222 -28.78 13.90 -5.86
CA GLU A 222 -29.46 14.53 -7.00
C GLU A 222 -29.21 13.69 -8.25
#